data_AF-A0A2C1K296-F1
#
_entry.id   AF-A0A2C1K296-F1
#
_cell.length_a   1.000
_cell.length_b   1.000
_cell.length_c   1.000
_cell.angle_alpha   90.00
_cell.angle_beta   90.00
_cell.angle_gamma   90.00
#
_symmetry.space_group_name_H-M   'P 1'
#
loop_
_entity.id
_entity.type
_entity.pdbx_description
1 polymer ?
#
loop_
_entity_poly.entity_id
_entity_poly.type
_entity_poly.pdbx_seq_one_letter_code
_entity_poly.pdbx_strand_id
1 'polypeptide(L)'
;MGIKKLFNFKNPALIKQMKVAKIERQYGGIIHQLELDDFWDSLQSYERAFIRNCIKWSFGGRIQPKDLDHPDSHAKTKRSDCGFLLGNVSWAFESKEYLLAEKLLIEIINRTKRPFILHRAHQELVKMYYAQSEEDDKILYKCKELCEYHIELAPLILTEALKKDITPPEILAFKLLKDILDKEGKLKERENISLLEEQYYRGAMNEGG
;
A
#
# COMPACT_ATOMS: atom_id res chain seq x y z
N MET A 1 -6.43 -64.48 22.87
CA MET A 1 -5.26 -63.67 23.28
C MET A 1 -5.27 -62.39 22.46
N GLY A 2 -5.30 -61.24 23.13
CA GLY A 2 -5.79 -59.98 22.58
C GLY A 2 -4.80 -59.20 21.71
N ILE A 3 -5.37 -58.55 20.70
CA ILE A 3 -4.79 -57.51 19.85
C ILE A 3 -4.72 -56.21 20.66
N LYS A 4 -3.64 -55.94 21.40
CA LYS A 4 -3.29 -54.60 21.92
C LYS A 4 -1.78 -54.49 22.20
N LYS A 5 -0.96 -54.56 21.16
CA LYS A 5 0.43 -54.05 21.20
C LYS A 5 0.76 -53.51 19.83
N LEU A 6 0.49 -52.22 19.64
CA LEU A 6 1.19 -51.31 18.72
C LEU A 6 0.61 -49.92 18.99
N PHE A 7 1.48 -48.92 19.10
CA PHE A 7 1.21 -47.52 19.42
C PHE A 7 1.02 -47.17 20.90
N ASN A 8 2.14 -47.17 21.64
CA ASN A 8 2.28 -46.37 22.86
C ASN A 8 3.03 -45.06 22.53
N PHE A 9 2.40 -44.16 21.76
CA PHE A 9 2.89 -42.78 21.63
C PHE A 9 2.36 -41.94 22.80
N LYS A 10 2.94 -42.17 23.97
CA LYS A 10 2.79 -41.29 25.14
C LYS A 10 4.17 -40.90 25.66
N ASN A 11 5.01 -40.37 24.78
CA ASN A 11 6.15 -39.60 25.23
C ASN A 11 5.79 -38.10 25.13
N PRO A 12 5.27 -37.48 26.21
CA PRO A 12 4.94 -36.06 26.21
C PRO A 12 6.16 -35.18 25.87
N ALA A 13 7.39 -35.66 26.04
CA ALA A 13 8.60 -34.95 25.62
C ALA A 13 8.70 -34.82 24.09
N LEU A 14 8.29 -35.83 23.32
CA LEU A 14 8.26 -35.79 21.85
C LEU A 14 7.12 -34.91 21.33
N ILE A 15 5.96 -34.91 21.99
CA ILE A 15 4.85 -34.00 21.63
C ILE A 15 5.20 -32.54 21.99
N LYS A 16 5.98 -32.32 23.06
CA LYS A 16 6.51 -31.00 23.42
C LYS A 16 7.60 -30.55 22.45
N GLN A 17 8.41 -31.45 21.90
CA GLN A 17 9.37 -31.15 20.84
C GLN A 17 8.70 -30.92 19.47
N MET A 18 7.62 -31.64 19.13
CA MET A 18 6.89 -31.45 17.87
C MET A 18 5.99 -30.20 17.86
N LYS A 19 5.50 -29.74 19.03
CA LYS A 19 4.88 -28.40 19.16
C LYS A 19 5.89 -27.25 19.25
N VAL A 20 7.19 -27.57 19.27
CA VAL A 20 8.32 -26.63 19.30
C VAL A 20 9.24 -26.89 18.10
N ALA A 21 8.68 -27.28 16.95
CA ALA A 21 9.12 -26.63 15.72
C ALA A 21 8.55 -25.21 15.76
N LYS A 22 9.12 -24.40 16.65
CA LYS A 22 8.97 -22.96 16.62
C LYS A 22 9.40 -22.60 15.21
N ILE A 23 8.49 -22.20 14.34
CA ILE A 23 8.88 -21.54 13.09
C ILE A 23 9.85 -20.47 13.57
N GLU A 24 11.14 -20.65 13.30
CA GLU A 24 12.13 -19.66 13.70
C GLU A 24 11.67 -18.39 13.03
N ARG A 25 11.37 -17.39 13.87
CA ARG A 25 10.82 -16.13 13.41
C ARG A 25 11.83 -15.55 12.42
N GLN A 26 11.49 -15.62 11.13
CA GLN A 26 12.38 -15.27 10.04
C GLN A 26 12.77 -13.80 10.07
N TYR A 27 11.87 -12.95 10.59
CA TYR A 27 12.08 -11.51 10.69
C TYR A 27 11.78 -10.96 12.09
N GLY A 28 12.65 -10.08 12.56
CA GLY A 28 12.47 -9.30 13.78
C GLY A 28 12.15 -7.84 13.47
N GLY A 29 12.44 -6.96 14.43
CA GLY A 29 12.42 -5.51 14.23
C GLY A 29 11.07 -4.93 13.79
N ILE A 30 11.14 -3.91 12.94
CA ILE A 30 9.98 -3.17 12.44
C ILE A 30 9.17 -3.99 11.45
N ILE A 31 9.80 -4.81 10.59
CA ILE A 31 9.07 -5.63 9.59
C ILE A 31 8.05 -6.51 10.30
N HIS A 32 8.50 -7.25 11.30
CA HIS A 32 7.59 -8.11 12.05
C HIS A 32 6.66 -7.33 12.99
N GLN A 33 7.11 -6.20 13.57
CA GLN A 33 6.22 -5.37 14.39
C GLN A 33 4.99 -4.89 13.60
N LEU A 34 5.17 -4.63 12.30
CA LEU A 34 4.12 -4.15 11.39
C LEU A 34 3.43 -5.29 10.62
N GLU A 35 3.73 -6.54 10.98
CA GLU A 35 3.19 -7.75 10.35
C GLU A 35 3.47 -7.81 8.84
N LEU A 36 4.63 -7.30 8.40
CA LEU A 36 5.01 -7.19 6.99
C LEU A 36 5.82 -8.40 6.48
N ASP A 37 5.88 -9.51 7.23
CA ASP A 37 6.70 -10.68 6.94
C ASP A 37 6.46 -11.22 5.52
N ASP A 38 5.20 -11.47 5.14
CA ASP A 38 4.83 -12.02 3.83
C ASP A 38 5.17 -11.05 2.67
N PHE A 39 4.88 -9.75 2.86
CA PHE A 39 5.25 -8.73 1.89
C PHE A 39 6.76 -8.64 1.74
N TRP A 40 7.50 -8.71 2.85
CA TRP A 40 8.96 -8.66 2.85
C TRP A 40 9.58 -9.86 2.12
N ASP A 41 8.98 -11.05 2.22
CA ASP A 41 9.38 -12.23 1.45
C ASP A 41 9.12 -12.08 -0.06
N SER A 42 8.09 -11.31 -0.44
CA SER A 42 7.81 -11.04 -1.86
C SER A 42 8.83 -10.11 -2.53
N LEU A 43 9.64 -9.40 -1.73
CA LEU A 43 10.63 -8.44 -2.22
C LEU A 43 11.96 -9.12 -2.60
N GLN A 44 12.51 -8.67 -3.72
CA GLN A 44 13.84 -9.06 -4.17
C GLN A 44 14.91 -8.51 -3.20
N SER A 45 16.08 -9.14 -3.20
CA SER A 45 17.15 -8.79 -2.26
C SER A 45 17.61 -7.33 -2.38
N TYR A 46 17.63 -6.77 -3.59
CA TYR A 46 18.00 -5.36 -3.80
C TYR A 46 16.90 -4.41 -3.35
N GLU A 47 15.61 -4.78 -3.48
CA GLU A 47 14.47 -3.99 -3.00
C GLU A 47 14.50 -3.90 -1.47
N ARG A 48 14.78 -5.01 -0.79
CA ARG A 48 14.99 -5.02 0.67
C ARG A 48 16.20 -4.19 1.07
N ALA A 49 17.31 -4.27 0.31
CA ALA A 49 18.49 -3.44 0.56
C ALA A 49 18.18 -1.94 0.40
N PHE A 50 17.39 -1.57 -0.62
CA PHE A 50 16.92 -0.20 -0.82
C PHE A 50 16.14 0.30 0.40
N ILE A 51 15.11 -0.44 0.84
CA ILE A 51 14.29 -0.05 2.00
C ILE A 51 15.16 0.06 3.27
N ARG A 52 16.08 -0.89 3.50
CA ARG A 52 17.03 -0.84 4.62
C ARG A 52 17.89 0.44 4.58
N ASN A 53 18.33 0.87 3.41
CA ASN A 53 19.11 2.11 3.27
C ASN A 53 18.26 3.36 3.59
N CYS A 54 16.98 3.37 3.20
CA CYS A 54 16.05 4.46 3.50
C CYS A 54 15.73 4.61 5.00
N ILE A 55 15.92 3.56 5.82
CA ILE A 55 15.65 3.61 7.27
C ILE A 55 16.47 4.66 7.98
N LYS A 56 17.75 4.81 7.63
CA LYS A 56 18.64 5.75 8.31
C LYS A 56 18.09 7.17 8.21
N TRP A 57 17.62 7.59 7.04
CA TRP A 57 17.02 8.90 6.84
C TRP A 57 15.63 8.99 7.46
N SER A 58 14.80 7.96 7.27
CA SER A 58 13.41 7.93 7.74
C SER A 58 13.27 7.99 9.26
N PHE A 59 14.29 7.55 10.01
CA PHE A 59 14.30 7.50 11.48
C PHE A 59 15.39 8.36 12.12
N GLY A 60 15.98 9.31 11.38
CA GLY A 60 16.98 10.23 11.90
C GLY A 60 18.20 9.54 12.51
N GLY A 61 18.61 8.41 11.93
CA GLY A 61 19.75 7.59 12.36
C GLY A 61 19.55 6.75 13.62
N ARG A 62 18.36 6.79 14.25
CA ARG A 62 18.09 6.04 15.50
C ARG A 62 17.99 4.54 15.30
N ILE A 63 17.61 4.11 14.10
CA ILE A 63 17.44 2.70 13.74
C ILE A 63 18.47 2.39 12.67
N GLN A 64 19.28 1.35 12.88
CA GLN A 64 20.26 0.93 11.88
C GLN A 64 19.55 0.08 10.81
N PRO A 65 20.07 0.07 9.56
CA PRO A 65 19.50 -0.73 8.46
C PRO A 65 19.25 -2.20 8.81
N LYS A 66 20.17 -2.82 9.55
CA LYS A 66 20.06 -4.24 9.99
C LYS A 66 18.95 -4.45 11.02
N ASP A 67 18.63 -3.44 11.82
CA ASP A 67 17.63 -3.56 12.89
C ASP A 67 16.20 -3.53 12.31
N LEU A 68 16.04 -3.25 11.02
CA LEU A 68 14.75 -3.25 10.34
C LEU A 68 14.07 -4.62 10.41
N ASP A 69 14.81 -5.68 10.08
CA ASP A 69 14.26 -7.01 9.82
C ASP A 69 15.07 -8.18 10.41
N HIS A 70 16.24 -7.94 11.01
CA HIS A 70 17.03 -9.02 11.63
C HIS A 70 16.20 -9.78 12.69
N PRO A 71 16.22 -11.13 12.74
CA PRO A 71 15.41 -11.95 13.66
C PRO A 71 15.45 -11.51 15.12
N ASP A 72 16.66 -11.17 15.60
CA ASP A 72 16.90 -10.73 16.99
C ASP A 72 16.66 -9.24 17.24
N SER A 73 16.26 -8.47 16.22
CA SER A 73 16.01 -7.05 16.40
C SER A 73 14.75 -6.79 17.23
N HIS A 74 14.85 -5.84 18.15
CA HIS A 74 13.74 -5.33 18.94
C HIS A 74 13.41 -3.87 18.59
N ALA A 75 13.91 -3.35 17.47
CA ALA A 75 13.57 -2.01 17.01
C ALA A 75 12.06 -1.87 16.82
N LYS A 76 11.52 -0.72 17.23
CA LYS A 76 10.10 -0.42 17.14
C LYS A 76 9.86 0.97 16.55
N THR A 77 8.73 1.12 15.89
CA THR A 77 8.20 2.38 15.39
C THR A 77 6.81 2.66 15.97
N LYS A 78 6.44 3.94 15.98
CA LYS A 78 5.07 4.41 16.24
C LYS A 78 4.26 4.59 14.95
N ARG A 79 4.89 4.47 13.78
CA ARG A 79 4.20 4.52 12.49
C ARG A 79 3.31 3.29 12.36
N SER A 80 2.16 3.44 11.70
CA SER A 80 1.41 2.27 11.21
C SER A 80 2.17 1.61 10.06
N ASP A 81 1.76 0.39 9.71
CA ASP A 81 2.19 -0.34 8.53
C ASP A 81 2.08 0.51 7.24
N CYS A 82 0.88 1.03 6.94
CA CYS A 82 0.66 1.88 5.77
C CYS A 82 1.48 3.17 5.84
N GLY A 83 1.68 3.75 7.02
CA GLY A 83 2.50 4.95 7.19
C GLY A 83 3.99 4.69 7.00
N PHE A 84 4.46 3.49 7.37
CA PHE A 84 5.80 3.01 7.09
C PHE A 84 6.00 2.78 5.58
N LEU A 85 5.08 2.06 4.93
CA LEU A 85 5.14 1.79 3.49
C LEU A 85 5.07 3.08 2.68
N LEU A 86 4.15 4.01 2.99
CA LEU A 86 4.03 5.31 2.31
C LEU A 86 5.31 6.14 2.40
N GLY A 87 6.01 6.08 3.54
CA GLY A 87 7.31 6.75 3.68
C GLY A 87 8.36 6.18 2.72
N ASN A 88 8.33 4.88 2.46
CA ASN A 88 9.24 4.25 1.51
C ASN A 88 8.82 4.47 0.05
N VAL A 89 7.53 4.65 -0.23
CA VAL A 89 7.04 5.01 -1.57
C VAL A 89 7.68 6.32 -2.04
N SER A 90 7.72 7.36 -1.19
CA SER A 90 8.32 8.64 -1.56
C SER A 90 9.80 8.50 -1.95
N TRP A 91 10.58 7.75 -1.16
CA TRP A 91 11.99 7.50 -1.48
C TRP A 91 12.17 6.69 -2.76
N ALA A 92 11.38 5.65 -2.95
CA ALA A 92 11.43 4.81 -4.15
C ALA A 92 11.09 5.63 -5.40
N PHE A 93 10.04 6.44 -5.34
CA PHE A 93 9.64 7.32 -6.44
C PHE A 93 10.72 8.35 -6.79
N GLU A 94 11.28 9.06 -5.80
CA GLU A 94 12.36 10.04 -6.00
C GLU A 94 13.63 9.41 -6.59
N SER A 95 13.89 8.15 -6.24
CA SER A 95 15.02 7.36 -6.75
C SER A 95 14.74 6.69 -8.10
N LYS A 96 13.55 6.92 -8.69
CA LYS A 96 13.06 6.27 -9.93
C LYS A 96 12.95 4.75 -9.84
N GLU A 97 12.81 4.21 -8.64
CA GLU A 97 12.54 2.79 -8.37
C GLU A 97 11.02 2.52 -8.53
N TYR A 98 10.47 2.77 -9.73
CA TYR A 98 9.02 2.78 -9.96
C TYR A 98 8.35 1.43 -9.70
N LEU A 99 9.02 0.31 -10.02
CA LEU A 99 8.50 -1.03 -9.72
C LEU A 99 8.37 -1.29 -8.22
N LEU A 100 9.33 -0.82 -7.42
CA LEU A 100 9.27 -0.93 -5.97
C LEU A 100 8.20 -0.01 -5.39
N ALA A 101 8.13 1.24 -5.88
CA ALA A 101 7.09 2.19 -5.48
C ALA A 101 5.69 1.61 -5.76
N GLU A 102 5.49 0.98 -6.91
CA GLU A 102 4.25 0.30 -7.26
C GLU A 102 3.91 -0.83 -6.27
N LYS A 103 4.85 -1.76 -6.02
CA LYS A 103 4.65 -2.88 -5.08
C LYS A 103 4.24 -2.38 -3.68
N LEU A 104 4.92 -1.34 -3.20
CA LEU A 104 4.62 -0.71 -1.92
C LEU A 104 3.20 -0.11 -1.89
N LEU A 105 2.79 0.57 -2.97
CA LEU A 105 1.46 1.16 -3.11
C LEU A 105 0.36 0.10 -3.20
N ILE A 106 0.57 -0.97 -3.95
CA ILE A 106 -0.35 -2.12 -4.02
C ILE A 106 -0.50 -2.78 -2.66
N GLU A 107 0.59 -2.96 -1.91
CA GLU A 107 0.52 -3.52 -0.56
C GLU A 107 -0.28 -2.63 0.39
N ILE A 108 -0.13 -1.30 0.30
CA ILE A 108 -0.94 -0.35 1.07
C ILE A 108 -2.43 -0.51 0.74
N ILE A 109 -2.77 -0.62 -0.55
CA ILE A 109 -4.15 -0.80 -1.04
C ILE A 109 -4.75 -2.11 -0.48
N ASN A 110 -4.00 -3.21 -0.51
CA ASN A 110 -4.45 -4.51 -0.02
C ASN A 110 -4.71 -4.52 1.50
N ARG A 111 -3.96 -3.72 2.26
CA ARG A 111 -4.05 -3.68 3.73
C ARG A 111 -5.08 -2.69 4.25
N THR A 112 -5.21 -1.54 3.61
CA THR A 112 -5.97 -0.44 4.18
C THR A 112 -7.47 -0.57 3.93
N LYS A 113 -8.26 -0.36 4.99
CA LYS A 113 -9.70 -0.09 4.88
C LYS A 113 -10.03 1.39 5.06
N ARG A 114 -8.99 2.22 5.26
CA ARG A 114 -9.15 3.65 5.58
C ARG A 114 -9.23 4.45 4.29
N PRO A 115 -10.37 5.13 4.00
CA PRO A 115 -10.59 5.81 2.73
C PRO A 115 -9.49 6.81 2.35
N PHE A 116 -8.97 7.59 3.30
CA PHE A 116 -7.90 8.56 3.00
C PHE A 116 -6.54 7.93 2.72
N ILE A 117 -6.23 6.78 3.31
CA ILE A 117 -4.99 6.06 2.97
C ILE A 117 -5.13 5.45 1.58
N LEU A 118 -6.30 4.87 1.27
CA LEU A 118 -6.61 4.32 -0.04
C LEU A 118 -6.54 5.42 -1.13
N HIS A 119 -7.21 6.55 -0.89
CA HIS A 119 -7.14 7.74 -1.74
C HIS A 119 -5.70 8.18 -2.00
N ARG A 120 -4.87 8.27 -0.95
CA ARG A 120 -3.46 8.67 -1.09
C ARG A 120 -2.67 7.66 -1.91
N ALA A 121 -2.86 6.36 -1.70
CA ALA A 121 -2.15 5.33 -2.46
C ALA A 121 -2.52 5.38 -3.95
N HIS A 122 -3.81 5.46 -4.28
CA HIS A 122 -4.26 5.61 -5.67
C HIS A 122 -3.75 6.90 -6.31
N GLN A 123 -3.76 8.00 -5.58
CA GLN A 123 -3.24 9.27 -6.09
C GLN A 123 -1.77 9.18 -6.48
N GLU A 124 -0.94 8.54 -5.67
CA GLU A 124 0.49 8.37 -5.98
C GLU A 124 0.70 7.39 -7.14
N LEU A 125 -0.09 6.31 -7.24
CA LEU A 125 -0.06 5.40 -8.40
C LEU A 125 -0.41 6.14 -9.69
N VAL A 126 -1.50 6.89 -9.71
CA VAL A 126 -1.95 7.64 -10.89
C VAL A 126 -0.88 8.66 -11.31
N LYS A 127 -0.31 9.43 -10.39
CA LYS A 127 0.79 10.36 -10.70
C LYS A 127 1.99 9.66 -11.34
N MET A 128 2.39 8.52 -10.76
CA MET A 128 3.53 7.76 -11.22
C MET A 128 3.32 7.18 -12.63
N TYR A 129 2.14 6.62 -12.88
CA TYR A 129 1.79 6.08 -14.19
C TYR A 129 1.61 7.17 -15.24
N TYR A 130 0.98 8.30 -14.88
CA TYR A 130 0.83 9.44 -15.78
C TYR A 130 2.18 10.02 -16.19
N ALA A 131 3.12 10.16 -15.25
CA ALA A 131 4.47 10.66 -15.52
C ALA A 131 5.29 9.76 -16.46
N GLN A 132 4.93 8.48 -16.58
CA GLN A 132 5.57 7.51 -17.49
C GLN A 132 4.77 7.28 -18.78
N SER A 133 3.56 7.84 -18.88
CA SER A 133 2.62 7.52 -19.97
C SER A 133 2.94 8.18 -21.31
N GLU A 134 3.85 9.17 -21.35
CA GLU A 134 4.22 9.87 -22.58
C GLU A 134 4.97 8.98 -23.58
N GLU A 135 5.55 7.87 -23.12
CA GLU A 135 6.45 7.02 -23.90
C GLU A 135 5.88 5.63 -24.22
N ASP A 136 4.76 5.22 -23.59
CA ASP A 136 4.19 3.86 -23.74
C ASP A 136 2.66 3.85 -23.59
N ASP A 137 1.96 3.50 -24.67
CA ASP A 137 0.50 3.36 -24.72
C ASP A 137 -0.05 2.37 -23.68
N LYS A 138 0.73 1.34 -23.32
CA LYS A 138 0.32 0.38 -22.27
C LYS A 138 0.31 1.02 -20.89
N ILE A 139 1.28 1.89 -20.62
CA ILE A 139 1.35 2.66 -19.38
C ILE A 139 0.21 3.68 -19.34
N LEU A 140 -0.11 4.32 -20.47
CA LEU A 140 -1.27 5.20 -20.58
C LEU A 140 -2.58 4.46 -20.31
N TYR A 141 -2.78 3.27 -20.88
CA TYR A 141 -3.96 2.45 -20.62
C TYR A 141 -4.08 2.08 -19.14
N LYS A 142 -2.98 1.65 -18.52
CA LYS A 142 -2.93 1.36 -17.09
C LYS A 142 -3.23 2.58 -16.23
N CYS A 143 -2.72 3.76 -16.61
CA CYS A 143 -3.01 5.03 -15.96
C CYS A 143 -4.51 5.34 -16.00
N LYS A 144 -5.16 5.07 -17.13
CA LYS A 144 -6.60 5.28 -17.31
C LYS A 144 -7.41 4.39 -16.37
N GLU A 145 -7.12 3.09 -16.32
CA GLU A 145 -7.77 2.15 -15.39
C GLU A 145 -7.60 2.63 -13.93
N LEU A 146 -6.40 3.05 -13.55
CA LEU A 146 -6.13 3.56 -12.20
C LEU A 146 -6.90 4.85 -11.90
N CYS A 147 -7.06 5.75 -12.86
CA CYS A 147 -7.89 6.94 -12.71
C CYS A 147 -9.36 6.57 -12.49
N GLU A 148 -9.90 5.65 -13.28
CA GLU A 148 -11.28 5.17 -13.15
C GLU A 148 -11.51 4.56 -11.77
N TYR A 149 -10.65 3.65 -11.32
CA TYR A 149 -10.73 3.08 -9.96
C TYR A 149 -10.63 4.15 -8.86
N HIS A 150 -9.77 5.16 -9.02
CA HIS A 150 -9.64 6.21 -8.01
C HIS A 150 -10.91 7.08 -7.93
N ILE A 151 -11.54 7.36 -9.06
CA ILE A 151 -12.81 8.09 -9.14
C ILE A 151 -13.94 7.29 -8.49
N GLU A 152 -13.98 5.97 -8.66
CA GLU A 152 -14.97 5.11 -7.99
C GLU A 152 -14.91 5.20 -6.46
N LEU A 153 -13.76 5.57 -5.89
CA LEU A 153 -13.62 5.78 -4.44
C LEU A 153 -14.19 7.13 -3.97
N ALA A 154 -14.53 8.05 -4.87
CA ALA A 154 -14.97 9.40 -4.53
C ALA A 154 -16.14 9.44 -3.52
N PRO A 155 -17.22 8.64 -3.65
CA PRO A 155 -18.31 8.65 -2.67
C PRO A 155 -17.85 8.25 -1.26
N LEU A 156 -16.95 7.27 -1.17
CA LEU A 156 -16.40 6.78 0.11
C LEU A 156 -15.52 7.85 0.76
N ILE A 157 -14.69 8.53 -0.04
CA ILE A 157 -13.82 9.62 0.41
C ILE A 157 -14.64 10.80 0.90
N LEU A 158 -15.67 11.20 0.14
CA LEU A 158 -16.61 12.26 0.52
C LEU A 158 -17.30 11.94 1.84
N THR A 159 -17.87 10.74 1.97
CA THR A 159 -18.55 10.29 3.19
C THR A 159 -17.63 10.33 4.41
N GLU A 160 -16.38 9.88 4.27
CA GLU A 160 -15.40 9.90 5.35
C GLU A 160 -14.97 11.32 5.75
N ALA A 161 -14.91 12.25 4.78
CA ALA A 161 -14.61 13.66 5.02
C ALA A 161 -15.74 14.36 5.78
N LEU A 162 -16.98 14.17 5.34
CA LEU A 162 -18.17 14.71 6.01
C LEU A 162 -18.28 14.18 7.45
N LYS A 163 -18.07 12.88 7.67
CA LYS A 163 -18.06 12.28 9.02
C LYS A 163 -17.01 12.88 9.97
N LYS A 164 -15.93 13.42 9.43
CA LYS A 164 -14.83 14.02 10.20
C LYS A 164 -14.90 15.54 10.24
N ASP A 165 -15.93 16.13 9.64
CA ASP A 165 -16.08 17.58 9.51
C ASP A 165 -14.84 18.24 8.90
N ILE A 166 -14.35 17.65 7.80
CA ILE A 166 -13.23 18.20 7.03
C ILE A 166 -13.60 18.36 5.56
N THR A 167 -12.94 19.29 4.89
CA THR A 167 -13.05 19.45 3.43
C THR A 167 -12.61 18.17 2.72
N PRO A 168 -13.45 17.60 1.83
CA PRO A 168 -13.07 16.46 1.00
C PRO A 168 -11.82 16.77 0.17
N PRO A 169 -10.84 15.87 0.10
CA PRO A 169 -9.62 16.09 -0.67
C PRO A 169 -9.92 16.15 -2.17
N GLU A 170 -9.08 16.86 -2.92
CA GLU A 170 -9.09 16.80 -4.39
C GLU A 170 -8.80 15.38 -4.88
N ILE A 171 -9.50 14.93 -5.92
CA ILE A 171 -9.22 13.66 -6.60
C ILE A 171 -8.59 13.98 -7.96
N LEU A 172 -7.26 13.97 -8.00
CA LEU A 172 -6.46 14.30 -9.20
C LEU A 172 -6.85 13.47 -10.43
N ALA A 173 -7.33 12.24 -10.22
CA ALA A 173 -7.78 11.35 -11.29
C ALA A 173 -8.89 11.95 -12.17
N PHE A 174 -9.77 12.81 -11.63
CA PHE A 174 -10.76 13.51 -12.45
C PHE A 174 -10.10 14.35 -13.53
N LYS A 175 -9.13 15.18 -13.14
CA LYS A 175 -8.40 16.04 -14.07
C LYS A 175 -7.66 15.22 -15.13
N LEU A 176 -6.85 14.25 -14.68
CA LEU A 176 -6.00 13.47 -15.58
C LEU A 176 -6.81 12.62 -16.56
N LEU A 177 -7.91 12.01 -16.11
CA LEU A 177 -8.76 11.21 -17.00
C LEU A 177 -9.43 12.08 -18.08
N LYS A 178 -9.90 13.29 -17.72
CA LYS A 178 -10.42 14.23 -18.72
C LYS A 178 -9.35 14.62 -19.74
N ASP A 179 -8.13 14.94 -19.29
CA ASP A 179 -7.02 15.30 -20.18
C ASP A 179 -6.68 14.15 -21.15
N ILE A 180 -6.69 12.90 -20.67
CA ILE A 180 -6.48 11.70 -21.50
C ILE A 180 -7.61 11.55 -22.52
N LEU A 181 -8.87 11.65 -22.10
CA LEU A 181 -10.03 11.50 -22.98
C LEU A 181 -10.11 12.62 -24.03
N ASP A 182 -9.74 13.85 -23.69
CA ASP A 182 -9.65 14.96 -24.63
C ASP A 182 -8.61 14.68 -25.72
N LYS A 183 -7.43 14.14 -25.35
CA LYS A 183 -6.40 13.70 -26.31
C LYS A 183 -6.89 12.54 -27.20
N GLU A 184 -7.72 11.65 -26.67
CA GLU A 184 -8.34 10.55 -27.44
C GLU A 184 -9.54 11.00 -28.30
N GLY A 185 -9.99 12.26 -28.20
CA GLY A 185 -11.21 12.75 -28.87
C GLY A 185 -12.52 12.19 -28.31
N LYS A 186 -12.49 11.64 -27.08
CA LYS A 186 -13.61 10.99 -26.39
C LYS A 186 -14.42 11.99 -25.56
N LEU A 187 -15.05 12.94 -26.26
CA LEU A 187 -15.74 14.08 -25.65
C LEU A 187 -16.89 13.67 -24.74
N LYS A 188 -17.67 12.64 -25.12
CA LYS A 188 -18.82 12.16 -24.32
C LYS A 188 -18.38 11.55 -23.00
N GLU A 189 -17.36 10.69 -23.02
CA GLU A 189 -16.79 10.13 -21.81
C GLU A 189 -16.22 11.24 -20.91
N ARG A 190 -15.54 12.21 -21.50
CA ARG A 190 -14.99 13.36 -20.77
C ARG A 190 -16.08 14.20 -20.09
N GLU A 191 -17.19 14.45 -20.76
CA GLU A 191 -18.36 15.13 -20.17
C GLU A 191 -18.93 14.35 -18.98
N ASN A 192 -19.02 13.02 -19.09
CA ASN A 192 -19.45 12.18 -17.96
C ASN A 192 -18.51 12.32 -16.75
N ILE A 193 -17.20 12.34 -16.97
CA ILE A 193 -16.22 12.55 -15.89
C ILE A 193 -16.38 13.94 -15.25
N SER A 194 -16.64 14.99 -16.05
CA SER A 194 -16.95 16.32 -15.52
C SER A 194 -18.19 16.34 -14.64
N LEU A 195 -19.27 15.65 -15.03
CA LEU A 195 -20.49 15.56 -14.21
C LEU A 195 -20.23 14.86 -12.86
N LEU A 196 -19.43 13.79 -12.85
CA LEU A 196 -19.05 13.10 -11.62
C LEU A 196 -18.20 13.99 -10.70
N GLU A 197 -17.25 14.72 -11.26
CA GLU A 197 -16.42 15.67 -10.52
C GLU A 197 -17.29 16.78 -9.88
N GLU A 198 -18.22 17.36 -10.63
CA GLU A 198 -19.15 18.35 -10.10
C GLU A 198 -20.06 17.78 -9.00
N GLN A 199 -20.50 16.53 -9.13
CA GLN A 199 -21.29 15.86 -8.08
C GLN A 199 -20.49 15.71 -6.79
N TYR A 200 -19.22 15.29 -6.90
CA TYR A 200 -18.31 15.18 -5.76
C TYR A 200 -18.14 16.52 -5.03
N TYR A 201 -17.86 17.60 -5.76
CA TYR A 201 -17.68 18.92 -5.16
C TYR A 201 -18.99 19.55 -4.67
N ARG A 202 -20.14 19.32 -5.34
CA ARG A 202 -21.44 19.75 -4.80
C ARG A 202 -21.79 19.04 -3.49
N GLY A 203 -21.50 17.74 -3.39
CA GLY A 203 -21.63 16.99 -2.15
C GLY A 203 -20.80 17.56 -1.01
N ALA A 204 -19.62 18.11 -1.32
CA ALA A 204 -18.78 18.81 -0.35
C ALA A 204 -19.39 20.14 0.15
N MET A 205 -20.19 20.82 -0.68
CA MET A 205 -20.74 22.15 -0.40
C MET A 205 -22.11 22.12 0.28
N ASN A 206 -22.92 21.09 0.04
CA ASN A 206 -24.32 21.04 0.50
C ASN A 206 -24.51 20.60 1.96
N GLU A 207 -23.48 20.04 2.62
CA GLU A 207 -23.55 19.62 4.04
C GLU A 207 -22.58 20.40 4.95
N GLY A 208 -21.83 21.36 4.41
CA GLY A 208 -20.93 22.24 5.16
C GLY A 208 -21.54 23.58 5.57
N GLY A 209 -22.88 23.67 5.63
CA GLY A 209 -23.65 24.88 5.98
C GLY A 209 -24.43 24.73 7.28
#